data_AF-A0A7S4BXG5-F1
#
_entry.id   AF-A0A7S4BXG5-F1
#
_cell.length_a   1.000
_cell.length_b   1.000
_cell.length_c   1.000
_cell.angle_alpha   90.00
_cell.angle_beta   90.00
_cell.angle_gamma   90.00
#
_symmetry.space_group_name_H-M   'P 1'
#
loop_
_entity.id
_entity.type
_entity.pdbx_description
1 polymer ?
#
loop_
_entity_poly.entity_id
_entity_poly.type
_entity_poly.pdbx_seq_one_letter_code
_entity_poly.pdbx_strand_id
1 'polypeptide(L)'
;MDRLLPVFNRLQEALSSCQSDAAVPPLPQIVVVGAQSAGKSSVLEGLVGREFLPRGAGIVTRRPLLLQLVHAEEEYGEFMHLPGKRFECYDAIRAEIEAETARMLGHSKRVSSEPIRLRLYSPHVLDLALVDLPGLTKVPVQDQPADIEQQLRAMVLEYASNPACIILAVSSATSDLATSDAMQIARRVDPKGERTMGVITKLDLMDDGTDAAEVLRNQVIPLSRGYVGVVNRSQRDINEHKPLGIALASEHAFFETHPVYSRMASTLGTAYLARRMNEILLAHVRASLPELARQLSGALAVKRAELESYGEPLLQGRPNRGAMLLQLITAFCNNFGDAIDGTSAHVQEIARDRGELYGGARINHLFRVEYFDE
;
A
#
# COMPACT_ATOMS: atom_id res chain seq x y z
N MET A 1 18.44 -9.22 13.93
CA MET A 1 17.66 -8.89 12.72
C MET A 1 16.40 -8.09 13.06
N ASP A 2 16.02 -8.05 14.35
CA ASP A 2 14.83 -7.38 14.90
C ASP A 2 14.80 -5.85 14.80
N ARG A 3 15.85 -5.22 14.25
CA ARG A 3 15.93 -3.75 14.10
C ARG A 3 15.40 -3.22 12.77
N LEU A 4 15.21 -4.08 11.76
CA LEU A 4 14.80 -3.65 10.41
C LEU A 4 13.32 -3.28 10.35
N LEU A 5 12.47 -4.01 11.07
CA LEU A 5 11.02 -3.77 11.10
C LEU A 5 10.65 -2.47 11.83
N PRO A 6 11.20 -2.15 13.03
CA PRO A 6 10.93 -0.86 13.66
C PRO A 6 11.38 0.33 12.82
N VAL A 7 12.52 0.22 12.13
CA VAL A 7 13.00 1.26 11.21
C VAL A 7 12.06 1.39 10.01
N PHE A 8 11.63 0.26 9.44
CA PHE A 8 10.69 0.25 8.34
C PHE A 8 9.33 0.83 8.74
N ASN A 9 8.82 0.51 9.93
CA ASN A 9 7.56 1.05 10.45
C ASN A 9 7.64 2.56 10.67
N ARG A 10 8.76 3.07 11.22
CA ARG A 10 9.00 4.51 11.31
C ARG A 10 9.09 5.18 9.95
N LEU A 11 9.68 4.50 8.96
CA LEU A 11 9.70 4.98 7.59
C LEU A 11 8.28 5.02 7.00
N GLN A 12 7.48 3.98 7.20
CA GLN A 12 6.07 3.97 6.80
C GLN A 12 5.28 5.09 7.45
N GLU A 13 5.51 5.34 8.73
CA GLU A 13 4.89 6.45 9.45
C GLU A 13 5.28 7.81 8.87
N ALA A 14 6.58 8.07 8.73
CA ALA A 14 7.08 9.32 8.17
C ALA A 14 6.63 9.54 6.72
N LEU A 15 6.52 8.47 5.93
CA LEU A 15 6.02 8.57 4.56
C LEU A 15 4.50 8.67 4.50
N SER A 16 3.76 8.09 5.44
CA SER A 16 2.29 8.17 5.48
C SER A 16 1.76 9.58 5.73
N SER A 17 2.48 10.41 6.47
CA SER A 17 2.16 11.84 6.60
C SER A 17 2.52 12.65 5.35
N CYS A 18 3.41 12.13 4.49
CA CYS A 18 3.82 12.74 3.23
C CYS A 18 3.13 12.15 1.99
N GLN A 19 2.28 11.13 2.14
CA GLN A 19 1.68 10.32 1.05
C GLN A 19 0.79 11.10 0.07
N SER A 20 0.50 12.38 0.33
CA SER A 20 -0.17 13.27 -0.62
C SER A 20 0.71 13.64 -1.82
N ASP A 21 2.03 13.40 -1.74
CA ASP A 21 2.99 13.74 -2.79
C ASP A 21 3.33 12.52 -3.64
N ALA A 22 3.07 12.61 -4.95
CA ALA A 22 3.34 11.56 -5.94
C ALA A 22 4.84 11.19 -6.04
N ALA A 23 5.73 12.01 -5.43
CA ALA A 23 7.16 11.76 -5.35
C ALA A 23 7.56 10.72 -4.29
N VAL A 24 6.65 10.30 -3.39
CA VAL A 24 6.96 9.31 -2.35
C VAL A 24 6.93 7.89 -2.93
N PRO A 25 8.04 7.15 -2.92
CA PRO A 25 8.09 5.81 -3.45
C PRO A 25 7.24 4.82 -2.64
N PRO A 26 6.58 3.86 -3.30
CA PRO A 26 5.68 2.94 -2.64
C PRO A 26 6.46 1.97 -1.74
N LEU A 27 5.91 1.72 -0.56
CA LEU A 27 6.54 0.85 0.42
C LEU A 27 6.16 -0.62 0.17
N PRO A 28 7.09 -1.55 0.45
CA PRO A 28 6.78 -2.96 0.58
C PRO A 28 5.56 -3.21 1.46
N GLN A 29 4.56 -3.85 0.88
CA GLN A 29 3.32 -4.21 1.55
C GLN A 29 2.81 -5.54 1.02
N ILE A 30 2.05 -6.26 1.84
CA ILE A 30 1.38 -7.48 1.41
C ILE A 30 -0.05 -7.12 0.99
N VAL A 31 -0.37 -7.35 -0.27
CA VAL A 31 -1.71 -7.10 -0.82
C VAL A 31 -2.47 -8.41 -0.86
N VAL A 32 -3.58 -8.50 -0.12
CA VAL A 32 -4.42 -9.69 -0.07
C VAL A 32 -5.44 -9.66 -1.21
N VAL A 33 -5.36 -10.64 -2.09
CA VAL A 33 -6.23 -10.76 -3.27
C VAL A 33 -6.99 -12.07 -3.23
N GLY A 34 -8.28 -12.03 -3.54
CA GLY A 34 -9.11 -13.24 -3.55
C GLY A 34 -10.57 -12.95 -3.81
N ALA A 35 -11.27 -13.95 -4.33
CA ALA A 35 -12.71 -13.88 -4.55
C ALA A 35 -13.47 -13.58 -3.24
N GLN A 36 -14.70 -13.10 -3.36
CA GLN A 36 -15.61 -13.04 -2.22
C GLN A 36 -15.71 -14.42 -1.57
N SER A 37 -15.70 -14.48 -0.24
CA SER A 37 -15.80 -15.74 0.53
C SER A 37 -14.63 -16.73 0.35
N ALA A 38 -13.52 -16.34 -0.29
CA ALA A 38 -12.30 -17.15 -0.37
C ALA A 38 -11.57 -17.28 0.98
N GLY A 39 -12.02 -16.60 2.04
CA GLY A 39 -11.43 -16.68 3.38
C GLY A 39 -10.36 -15.61 3.67
N LYS A 40 -10.27 -14.53 2.89
CA LYS A 40 -9.32 -13.42 3.12
C LYS A 40 -9.36 -12.88 4.55
N SER A 41 -10.54 -12.46 5.00
CA SER A 41 -10.73 -11.90 6.35
C SER A 41 -10.39 -12.93 7.44
N SER A 42 -10.74 -14.20 7.24
CA SER A 42 -10.40 -15.27 8.17
C SER A 42 -8.89 -15.50 8.28
N VAL A 43 -8.16 -15.42 7.16
CA VAL A 43 -6.69 -15.48 7.16
C VAL A 43 -6.12 -14.31 7.95
N LEU A 44 -6.59 -13.09 7.72
CA LEU A 44 -6.13 -11.89 8.43
C LEU A 44 -6.40 -11.98 9.94
N GLU A 45 -7.59 -12.40 10.34
CA GLU A 45 -7.94 -12.60 11.75
C GLU A 45 -7.12 -13.72 12.40
N GLY A 46 -6.83 -14.79 11.65
CA GLY A 46 -5.94 -15.86 12.08
C GLY A 46 -4.51 -15.38 12.34
N LEU A 47 -4.01 -14.47 11.50
CA LEU A 47 -2.70 -13.83 11.67
C LEU A 47 -2.66 -12.89 12.88
N VAL A 48 -3.74 -12.16 13.13
CA VAL A 48 -3.82 -11.19 14.25
C VAL A 48 -4.11 -11.87 15.59
N GLY A 49 -4.81 -13.00 15.58
CA GLY A 49 -5.21 -13.67 16.81
C GLY A 49 -6.60 -13.26 17.33
N ARG A 50 -7.31 -12.35 16.63
CA ARG A 50 -8.51 -11.66 17.12
C ARG A 50 -9.49 -11.37 15.98
N GLU A 51 -10.76 -11.22 16.32
CA GLU A 51 -11.80 -10.84 15.36
C GLU A 51 -12.07 -9.34 15.38
N PHE A 52 -11.67 -8.65 14.32
CA PHE A 52 -11.81 -7.19 14.23
C PHE A 52 -12.38 -6.75 12.89
N LEU A 53 -12.46 -7.65 11.91
CA LEU A 53 -13.02 -7.34 10.62
C LEU A 53 -14.54 -7.48 10.67
N PRO A 54 -15.28 -6.62 9.96
CA PRO A 54 -16.72 -6.76 9.80
C PRO A 54 -17.07 -8.16 9.25
N ARG A 55 -18.27 -8.65 9.54
CA ARG A 55 -18.82 -9.90 8.98
C ARG A 55 -20.24 -9.67 8.48
N GLY A 56 -20.59 -10.27 7.34
CA GLY A 56 -21.94 -10.18 6.80
C GLY A 56 -22.10 -10.87 5.46
N ALA A 57 -23.35 -10.94 4.97
CA ALA A 57 -23.65 -11.38 3.62
C ALA A 57 -23.34 -10.26 2.61
N GLY A 58 -22.75 -10.62 1.46
CA GLY A 58 -22.35 -9.64 0.43
C GLY A 58 -20.89 -9.18 0.54
N ILE A 59 -20.57 -8.04 -0.08
CA ILE A 59 -19.23 -7.44 -0.01
C ILE A 59 -19.08 -6.80 1.36
N VAL A 60 -18.32 -7.47 2.23
CA VAL A 60 -18.10 -7.04 3.62
C VAL A 60 -17.06 -5.91 3.67
N THR A 61 -15.89 -6.13 3.09
CA THR A 61 -14.85 -5.11 2.89
C THR A 61 -15.22 -4.24 1.69
N ARG A 62 -15.75 -3.03 1.91
CA ARG A 62 -16.16 -2.08 0.83
C ARG A 62 -15.13 -0.98 0.53
N ARG A 63 -14.12 -0.85 1.38
CA ARG A 63 -12.97 0.05 1.24
C ARG A 63 -11.70 -0.76 1.52
N PRO A 64 -10.57 -0.52 0.84
CA PRO A 64 -9.29 -1.10 1.22
C PRO A 64 -8.98 -0.83 2.70
N LEU A 65 -8.53 -1.84 3.44
CA LEU A 65 -8.06 -1.69 4.82
C LEU A 65 -6.54 -1.83 4.83
N LEU A 66 -5.85 -0.72 5.07
CA LEU A 66 -4.42 -0.68 5.30
C LEU A 66 -4.18 -1.00 6.77
N LEU A 67 -3.81 -2.25 7.03
CA LEU A 67 -3.60 -2.81 8.34
C LEU A 67 -2.11 -2.87 8.66
N GLN A 68 -1.70 -2.18 9.72
CA GLN A 68 -0.35 -2.25 10.27
C GLN A 68 -0.39 -2.99 11.61
N LEU A 69 0.19 -4.17 11.66
CA LEU A 69 0.42 -4.92 12.89
C LEU A 69 1.76 -4.49 13.46
N VAL A 70 1.75 -4.14 14.74
CA VAL A 70 2.93 -3.69 15.48
C VAL A 70 3.07 -4.56 16.72
N HIS A 71 4.20 -5.21 16.87
CA HIS A 71 4.53 -5.94 18.07
C HIS A 71 4.77 -4.96 19.22
N ALA A 72 3.97 -5.06 20.28
CA ALA A 72 4.04 -4.17 21.44
C ALA A 72 3.57 -4.89 22.71
N GLU A 73 3.93 -4.38 23.88
CA GLU A 73 3.50 -4.96 25.17
C GLU A 73 2.00 -4.75 25.42
N GLU A 74 1.44 -3.63 24.96
CA GLU A 74 0.02 -3.28 25.10
C GLU A 74 -0.79 -3.72 23.88
N GLU A 75 -2.02 -4.21 24.11
CA GLU A 75 -2.97 -4.61 23.06
C GLU A 75 -3.99 -3.47 22.83
N TYR A 76 -3.90 -2.75 21.70
CA TYR A 76 -4.86 -1.72 21.32
C TYR A 76 -4.82 -1.41 19.82
N GLY A 77 -5.89 -0.81 19.30
CA GLY A 77 -5.97 -0.28 17.94
C GLY A 77 -5.97 1.25 17.90
N GLU A 78 -5.46 1.82 16.81
CA GLU A 78 -5.53 3.25 16.51
C GLU A 78 -5.86 3.48 15.03
N PHE A 79 -6.81 4.36 14.77
CA PHE A 79 -7.17 4.75 13.41
C PHE A 79 -6.54 6.09 13.04
N MET A 80 -6.04 6.21 11.82
CA MET A 80 -5.41 7.46 11.36
C MET A 80 -6.37 8.64 11.26
N HIS A 81 -7.68 8.39 11.05
CA HIS A 81 -8.70 9.43 11.05
C HIS A 81 -9.14 9.86 12.46
N LEU A 82 -8.68 9.17 13.51
CA LEU A 82 -8.94 9.48 14.93
C LEU A 82 -7.62 9.44 15.72
N PRO A 83 -6.66 10.34 15.43
CA PRO A 83 -5.34 10.32 16.05
C PRO A 83 -5.43 10.47 17.58
N GLY A 84 -4.69 9.63 18.31
CA GLY A 84 -4.65 9.64 19.78
C GLY A 84 -5.80 8.91 20.48
N LYS A 85 -6.81 8.42 19.75
CA LYS A 85 -7.87 7.58 20.32
C LYS A 85 -7.46 6.11 20.28
N ARG A 86 -7.21 5.52 21.45
CA ARG A 86 -6.92 4.10 21.61
C ARG A 86 -8.21 3.27 21.69
N PHE A 87 -8.25 2.17 20.96
CA PHE A 87 -9.33 1.20 20.98
C PHE A 87 -8.83 -0.11 21.61
N GLU A 88 -9.18 -0.38 22.85
CA GLU A 88 -8.76 -1.60 23.58
C GLU A 88 -9.66 -2.82 23.26
N CYS A 89 -10.84 -2.57 22.68
CA CYS A 89 -11.80 -3.60 22.33
C CYS A 89 -11.90 -3.80 20.82
N TYR A 90 -11.72 -5.04 20.36
CA TYR A 90 -11.80 -5.39 18.93
C TYR A 90 -13.21 -5.25 18.34
N ASP A 91 -14.26 -5.37 19.16
CA ASP A 91 -15.63 -5.09 18.71
C ASP A 91 -15.81 -3.58 18.42
N ALA A 92 -15.15 -2.72 19.20
CA ALA A 92 -15.15 -1.28 18.95
C ALA A 92 -14.36 -0.94 17.68
N ILE A 93 -13.26 -1.64 17.41
CA ILE A 93 -12.50 -1.52 16.16
C ILE A 93 -13.37 -1.92 14.97
N ARG A 94 -14.08 -3.06 15.07
CA ARG A 94 -15.02 -3.53 14.04
C ARG A 94 -16.10 -2.50 13.77
N ALA A 95 -16.76 -2.01 14.83
CA ALA A 95 -17.81 -1.01 14.73
C ALA A 95 -17.31 0.30 14.11
N GLU A 96 -16.08 0.71 14.41
CA GLU A 96 -15.45 1.89 13.79
C GLU A 96 -15.16 1.67 12.30
N ILE A 97 -14.69 0.50 11.88
CA ILE A 97 -14.50 0.18 10.44
C ILE A 97 -15.84 0.31 9.69
N GLU A 98 -16.92 -0.23 10.26
CA GLU A 98 -18.26 -0.14 9.68
C GLU A 98 -18.77 1.30 9.65
N ALA A 99 -18.60 2.04 10.74
CA ALA A 99 -19.03 3.43 10.86
C ALA A 99 -18.28 4.35 9.89
N GLU A 100 -16.96 4.21 9.77
CA GLU A 100 -16.12 4.98 8.87
C GLU A 100 -16.39 4.62 7.39
N THR A 101 -16.71 3.36 7.11
CA THR A 101 -17.19 2.97 5.78
C THR A 101 -18.54 3.61 5.47
N ALA A 102 -19.48 3.60 6.42
CA ALA A 102 -20.80 4.18 6.25
C ALA A 102 -20.77 5.71 6.16
N ARG A 103 -19.84 6.38 6.86
CA ARG A 103 -19.65 7.84 6.79
C ARG A 103 -19.35 8.30 5.36
N MET A 104 -18.57 7.52 4.61
CA MET A 104 -18.18 7.85 3.24
C MET A 104 -19.19 7.39 2.18
N LEU A 105 -19.66 6.14 2.30
CA LEU A 105 -20.47 5.49 1.25
C LEU A 105 -21.98 5.51 1.54
N GLY A 106 -22.37 6.02 2.71
CA GLY A 106 -23.71 5.85 3.26
C GLY A 106 -24.05 4.37 3.46
N HIS A 107 -25.35 4.08 3.42
CA HIS A 107 -25.87 2.72 3.45
C HIS A 107 -25.90 2.05 2.07
N SER A 108 -25.31 2.67 1.05
CA SER A 108 -25.24 2.10 -0.31
C SER A 108 -24.22 0.95 -0.39
N LYS A 109 -24.44 0.00 -1.31
CA LYS A 109 -23.50 -1.12 -1.55
C LYS A 109 -22.37 -0.76 -2.52
N ARG A 110 -22.01 0.52 -2.60
CA ARG A 110 -20.88 1.01 -3.40
C ARG A 110 -19.55 0.63 -2.74
N VAL A 111 -18.47 0.77 -3.50
CA VAL A 111 -17.09 0.62 -3.05
C VAL A 111 -16.33 1.91 -3.27
N SER A 112 -15.26 2.14 -2.51
CA SER A 112 -14.34 3.27 -2.70
C SER A 112 -12.90 2.78 -2.64
N SER A 113 -12.03 3.36 -3.46
CA SER A 113 -10.59 3.13 -3.42
C SER A 113 -9.89 3.85 -2.27
N GLU A 114 -10.58 4.77 -1.57
CA GLU A 114 -10.00 5.49 -0.44
C GLU A 114 -9.86 4.57 0.79
N PRO A 115 -8.63 4.31 1.26
CA PRO A 115 -8.40 3.30 2.28
C PRO A 115 -8.75 3.76 3.69
N ILE A 116 -9.12 2.80 4.54
CA ILE A 116 -9.12 2.97 6.00
C ILE A 116 -7.75 2.53 6.51
N ARG A 117 -7.08 3.36 7.30
CA ARG A 117 -5.78 3.05 7.89
C ARG A 117 -5.93 2.72 9.37
N LEU A 118 -5.55 1.50 9.74
CA LEU A 118 -5.66 0.94 11.09
C LEU A 118 -4.30 0.39 11.54
N ARG A 119 -3.85 0.82 12.72
CA ARG A 119 -2.73 0.22 13.44
C ARG A 119 -3.26 -0.65 14.56
N LEU A 120 -2.73 -1.87 14.68
CA LEU A 120 -2.98 -2.77 15.79
C LEU A 120 -1.67 -3.06 16.50
N TYR A 121 -1.63 -2.75 17.79
CA TYR A 121 -0.53 -3.06 18.70
C TYR A 121 -0.92 -4.32 19.47
N SER A 122 -0.04 -5.33 19.52
CA SER A 122 -0.30 -6.55 20.30
C SER A 122 1.01 -7.32 20.56
N PRO A 123 1.14 -8.01 21.71
CA PRO A 123 2.29 -8.87 21.98
C PRO A 123 2.24 -10.19 21.20
N HIS A 124 1.11 -10.49 20.56
CA HIS A 124 0.87 -11.75 19.88
C HIS A 124 1.04 -11.68 18.35
N VAL A 125 1.30 -10.48 17.81
CA VAL A 125 1.48 -10.27 16.38
C VAL A 125 2.95 -10.04 16.02
N LEU A 126 3.29 -10.33 14.77
CA LEU A 126 4.55 -9.90 14.15
C LEU A 126 4.33 -8.54 13.50
N ASP A 127 5.39 -7.75 13.40
CA ASP A 127 5.36 -6.49 12.64
C ASP A 127 5.08 -6.79 11.16
N LEU A 128 3.87 -6.46 10.69
CA LEU A 128 3.42 -6.76 9.32
C LEU A 128 2.53 -5.63 8.81
N ALA A 129 2.74 -5.25 7.54
CA ALA A 129 1.86 -4.33 6.83
C ALA A 129 1.07 -5.08 5.75
N LEU A 130 -0.26 -5.11 5.89
CA LEU A 130 -1.18 -5.80 5.00
C LEU A 130 -2.21 -4.82 4.44
N VAL A 131 -2.62 -5.07 3.20
CA VAL A 131 -3.74 -4.39 2.57
C VAL A 131 -4.83 -5.43 2.33
N ASP A 132 -5.93 -5.35 3.08
CA ASP A 132 -7.14 -6.11 2.77
C ASP A 132 -7.92 -5.38 1.68
N LEU A 133 -8.23 -6.09 0.61
CA LEU A 133 -8.99 -5.54 -0.50
C LEU A 133 -10.39 -6.17 -0.54
N PRO A 134 -11.39 -5.40 -1.01
CA PRO A 134 -12.70 -5.92 -1.33
C PRO A 134 -12.63 -7.23 -2.15
N GLY A 135 -13.45 -8.20 -1.79
CA GLY A 135 -13.50 -9.48 -2.50
C GLY A 135 -14.08 -9.33 -3.90
N LEU A 136 -13.48 -9.99 -4.88
CA LEU A 136 -13.96 -9.97 -6.25
C LEU A 136 -15.33 -10.69 -6.34
N THR A 137 -16.28 -10.04 -7.02
CA THR A 137 -17.61 -10.58 -7.32
C THR A 137 -17.84 -10.56 -8.82
N LYS A 138 -18.46 -11.61 -9.36
CA LYS A 138 -18.75 -11.74 -10.81
C LYS A 138 -20.12 -11.22 -11.20
N VAL A 139 -21.06 -11.23 -10.26
CA VAL A 139 -22.44 -10.83 -10.50
C VAL A 139 -22.83 -9.79 -9.46
N PRO A 140 -23.34 -8.62 -9.88
CA PRO A 140 -23.85 -7.62 -8.95
C PRO A 140 -25.05 -8.19 -8.19
N VAL A 141 -25.05 -8.02 -6.88
CA VAL A 141 -26.17 -8.42 -6.01
C VAL A 141 -26.92 -7.17 -5.59
N GLN A 142 -28.26 -7.19 -5.66
CA GLN A 142 -29.24 -6.16 -5.22
C GLN A 142 -28.63 -4.86 -4.64
N ASP A 143 -28.87 -3.72 -5.30
CA ASP A 143 -28.36 -2.37 -4.98
C ASP A 143 -26.87 -2.10 -5.28
N GLN A 144 -26.13 -3.09 -5.79
CA GLN A 144 -24.80 -2.87 -6.37
C GLN A 144 -24.90 -2.32 -7.80
N PRO A 145 -23.96 -1.44 -8.20
CA PRO A 145 -23.93 -0.94 -9.56
C PRO A 145 -23.53 -2.06 -10.54
N ALA A 146 -23.98 -1.98 -11.80
CA ALA A 146 -23.77 -3.03 -12.80
C ALA A 146 -22.28 -3.25 -13.13
N ASP A 147 -21.44 -2.24 -12.92
CA ASP A 147 -20.00 -2.23 -13.14
C ASP A 147 -19.18 -2.58 -11.89
N ILE A 148 -19.79 -3.09 -10.82
CA ILE A 148 -19.10 -3.40 -9.55
C ILE A 148 -17.91 -4.36 -9.74
N GLU A 149 -18.03 -5.36 -10.61
CA GLU A 149 -16.92 -6.27 -10.94
C GLU A 149 -15.73 -5.49 -11.51
N GLN A 150 -15.98 -4.58 -12.44
CA GLN A 150 -14.95 -3.78 -13.08
C GLN A 150 -14.29 -2.83 -12.07
N GLN A 151 -15.08 -2.19 -11.21
CA GLN A 151 -14.57 -1.31 -10.14
C GLN A 151 -13.68 -2.08 -9.16
N LEU A 152 -14.14 -3.24 -8.67
CA LEU A 152 -13.37 -4.10 -7.77
C LEU A 152 -12.07 -4.57 -8.43
N ARG A 153 -12.14 -5.03 -9.68
CA ARG A 153 -10.97 -5.50 -10.42
C ARG A 153 -9.97 -4.38 -10.68
N ALA A 154 -10.44 -3.19 -11.03
CA ALA A 154 -9.60 -2.02 -11.23
C ALA A 154 -8.89 -1.62 -9.93
N MET A 155 -9.62 -1.58 -8.80
CA MET A 155 -9.06 -1.31 -7.48
C MET A 155 -7.99 -2.34 -7.11
N VAL A 156 -8.28 -3.64 -7.26
CA VAL A 156 -7.30 -4.68 -6.94
C VAL A 156 -6.06 -4.56 -7.84
N LEU A 157 -6.24 -4.29 -9.12
CA LEU A 157 -5.12 -4.10 -10.06
C LEU A 157 -4.28 -2.89 -9.69
N GLU A 158 -4.87 -1.79 -9.22
CA GLU A 158 -4.14 -0.60 -8.77
C GLU A 158 -3.13 -0.95 -7.66
N TYR A 159 -3.57 -1.67 -6.63
CA TYR A 159 -2.69 -2.10 -5.53
C TYR A 159 -1.70 -3.21 -5.95
N ALA A 160 -2.15 -4.18 -6.76
CA ALA A 160 -1.34 -5.32 -7.16
C ALA A 160 -0.30 -4.99 -8.23
N SER A 161 -0.51 -3.93 -9.03
CA SER A 161 0.43 -3.49 -10.08
C SER A 161 1.70 -2.85 -9.50
N ASN A 162 1.68 -2.42 -8.23
CA ASN A 162 2.87 -1.93 -7.56
C ASN A 162 3.95 -3.03 -7.50
N PRO A 163 5.12 -2.87 -8.16
CA PRO A 163 6.15 -3.88 -8.19
C PRO A 163 6.79 -4.12 -6.81
N ALA A 164 6.69 -3.15 -5.90
CA ALA A 164 7.19 -3.26 -4.53
C ALA A 164 6.26 -4.09 -3.63
N CYS A 165 5.04 -4.45 -4.06
CA CYS A 165 4.13 -5.24 -3.22
C CYS A 165 4.30 -6.75 -3.40
N ILE A 166 4.08 -7.48 -2.32
CA ILE A 166 3.93 -8.94 -2.32
C ILE A 166 2.44 -9.25 -2.46
N ILE A 167 2.07 -10.12 -3.39
CA ILE A 167 0.68 -10.52 -3.61
C ILE A 167 0.41 -11.79 -2.80
N LEU A 168 -0.52 -11.71 -1.86
CA LEU A 168 -1.06 -12.87 -1.15
C LEU A 168 -2.35 -13.31 -1.82
N ALA A 169 -2.25 -14.31 -2.68
CA ALA A 169 -3.37 -14.77 -3.49
C ALA A 169 -4.13 -15.91 -2.80
N VAL A 170 -5.26 -15.56 -2.20
CA VAL A 170 -6.10 -16.45 -1.39
C VAL A 170 -7.15 -17.13 -2.28
N SER A 171 -7.13 -18.47 -2.31
CA SER A 171 -8.05 -19.31 -3.08
C SER A 171 -8.68 -20.39 -2.19
N SER A 172 -9.92 -20.78 -2.49
CA SER A 172 -10.60 -21.88 -1.79
C SER A 172 -10.16 -23.23 -2.37
N ALA A 173 -9.92 -24.22 -1.53
CA ALA A 173 -9.58 -25.58 -1.96
C ALA A 173 -10.74 -26.28 -2.67
N THR A 174 -11.98 -25.88 -2.35
CA THR A 174 -13.22 -26.40 -2.96
C THR A 174 -13.46 -25.92 -4.39
N SER A 175 -12.59 -25.06 -4.93
CA SER A 175 -12.70 -24.50 -6.27
C SER A 175 -11.42 -24.79 -7.05
N ASP A 176 -11.55 -25.02 -8.35
CA ASP A 176 -10.38 -25.23 -9.20
C ASP A 176 -9.50 -23.98 -9.23
N LEU A 177 -8.24 -24.16 -8.86
CA LEU A 177 -7.22 -23.12 -8.83
C LEU A 177 -7.05 -22.44 -10.20
N ALA A 178 -7.24 -23.17 -11.30
CA ALA A 178 -7.14 -22.60 -12.65
C ALA A 178 -8.20 -21.51 -12.91
N THR A 179 -9.33 -21.58 -12.22
CA THR A 179 -10.44 -20.62 -12.32
C THR A 179 -10.37 -19.51 -11.27
N SER A 180 -9.35 -19.52 -10.40
CA SER A 180 -9.21 -18.55 -9.32
C SER A 180 -8.95 -17.14 -9.85
N ASP A 181 -9.86 -16.21 -9.51
CA ASP A 181 -9.70 -14.79 -9.84
C ASP A 181 -8.43 -14.21 -9.21
N ALA A 182 -8.00 -14.72 -8.05
CA ALA A 182 -6.75 -14.32 -7.39
C ALA A 182 -5.53 -14.65 -8.26
N MET A 183 -5.48 -15.88 -8.79
CA MET A 183 -4.40 -16.34 -9.67
C MET A 183 -4.39 -15.59 -11.00
N GLN A 184 -5.57 -15.31 -11.57
CA GLN A 184 -5.68 -14.54 -12.81
C GLN A 184 -5.14 -13.12 -12.67
N ILE A 185 -5.50 -12.42 -11.58
CA ILE A 185 -4.97 -11.09 -11.30
C ILE A 185 -3.48 -11.15 -11.06
N ALA A 186 -3.01 -12.07 -10.21
CA ALA A 186 -1.60 -12.21 -9.89
C ALA A 186 -0.75 -12.44 -11.16
N ARG A 187 -1.13 -13.38 -12.04
CA ARG A 187 -0.42 -13.64 -13.30
C ARG A 187 -0.43 -12.45 -14.27
N ARG A 188 -1.42 -11.57 -14.20
CA ARG A 188 -1.48 -10.37 -15.07
C ARG A 188 -0.40 -9.35 -14.69
N VAL A 189 -0.10 -9.21 -13.39
CA VAL A 189 0.85 -8.21 -12.86
C VAL A 189 2.19 -8.81 -12.40
N ASP A 190 2.26 -10.12 -12.28
CA ASP A 190 3.42 -10.94 -11.92
C ASP A 190 3.40 -12.27 -12.71
N PRO A 191 3.65 -12.26 -14.03
CA PRO A 191 3.56 -13.45 -14.88
C PRO A 191 4.49 -14.58 -14.48
N LYS A 192 5.62 -14.25 -13.85
CA LYS A 192 6.62 -15.23 -13.37
C LYS A 192 6.34 -15.74 -11.95
N GLY A 193 5.38 -15.13 -11.24
CA GLY A 193 5.06 -15.50 -9.86
C GLY A 193 6.22 -15.25 -8.88
N GLU A 194 7.04 -14.22 -9.10
CA GLU A 194 8.22 -13.89 -8.28
C GLU A 194 7.83 -13.23 -6.95
N ARG A 195 6.78 -12.42 -6.97
CA ARG A 195 6.27 -11.67 -5.80
C ARG A 195 4.90 -12.14 -5.33
N THR A 196 4.43 -13.27 -5.85
CA THR A 196 3.14 -13.89 -5.49
C THR A 196 3.34 -15.10 -4.58
N MET A 197 2.57 -15.17 -3.50
CA MET A 197 2.42 -16.31 -2.61
C MET A 197 0.96 -16.80 -2.66
N GLY A 198 0.77 -18.10 -2.80
CA GLY A 198 -0.56 -18.72 -2.76
C GLY A 198 -0.98 -19.11 -1.35
N VAL A 199 -2.24 -18.84 -1.00
CA VAL A 199 -2.86 -19.36 0.23
C VAL A 199 -4.10 -20.16 -0.16
N ILE A 200 -4.16 -21.41 0.29
CA ILE A 200 -5.28 -22.31 0.02
C ILE A 200 -6.08 -22.47 1.31
N THR A 201 -7.33 -22.01 1.30
CA THR A 201 -8.25 -22.07 2.44
C THR A 201 -9.28 -23.19 2.26
N LYS A 202 -10.04 -23.52 3.31
CA LYS A 202 -11.16 -24.49 3.26
C LYS A 202 -10.75 -25.90 2.82
N LEU A 203 -9.55 -26.34 3.20
CA LEU A 203 -9.05 -27.69 2.91
C LEU A 203 -9.87 -28.78 3.61
N ASP A 204 -10.55 -28.43 4.69
CA ASP A 204 -11.49 -29.25 5.47
C ASP A 204 -12.84 -29.47 4.78
N LEU A 205 -13.16 -28.69 3.74
CA LEU A 205 -14.43 -28.75 3.02
C LEU A 205 -14.30 -29.40 1.63
N MET A 206 -13.16 -30.04 1.34
CA MET A 206 -12.97 -30.76 0.09
C MET A 206 -13.82 -32.04 0.07
N ASP A 207 -14.28 -32.43 -1.12
CA ASP A 207 -15.05 -33.66 -1.28
C ASP A 207 -14.20 -34.89 -0.96
N ASP A 208 -14.81 -35.89 -0.32
CA ASP A 208 -14.15 -37.15 0.02
C ASP A 208 -13.52 -37.79 -1.23
N GLY A 209 -12.22 -38.08 -1.16
CA GLY A 209 -11.44 -38.63 -2.27
C GLY A 209 -10.74 -37.59 -3.15
N THR A 210 -10.90 -36.30 -2.86
CA THR A 210 -10.12 -35.20 -3.48
C THR A 210 -9.16 -34.57 -2.47
N ASP A 211 -8.05 -34.01 -2.96
CA ASP A 211 -7.09 -33.26 -2.15
C ASP A 211 -6.39 -32.16 -2.96
N ALA A 212 -5.79 -31.20 -2.26
CA ALA A 212 -5.05 -30.09 -2.86
C ALA A 212 -3.52 -30.30 -2.78
N ALA A 213 -3.04 -31.52 -2.60
CA ALA A 213 -1.63 -31.75 -2.30
C ALA A 213 -0.70 -31.40 -3.47
N GLU A 214 -1.13 -31.57 -4.72
CA GLU A 214 -0.37 -31.13 -5.90
C GLU A 214 -0.22 -29.60 -5.93
N VAL A 215 -1.27 -28.87 -5.56
CA VAL A 215 -1.24 -27.41 -5.43
C VAL A 215 -0.27 -27.01 -4.32
N LEU A 216 -0.37 -27.62 -3.14
CA LEU A 216 0.50 -27.34 -2.00
C LEU A 216 1.97 -27.70 -2.26
N ARG A 217 2.24 -28.71 -3.11
CA ARG A 217 3.58 -29.06 -3.60
C ARG A 217 4.06 -28.16 -4.74
N ASN A 218 3.31 -27.13 -5.11
CA ASN A 218 3.65 -26.16 -6.14
C ASN A 218 3.73 -26.77 -7.57
N GLN A 219 2.95 -27.81 -7.85
CA GLN A 219 3.03 -28.59 -9.10
C GLN A 219 2.02 -28.11 -10.17
N VAL A 220 0.90 -27.52 -9.78
CA VAL A 220 -0.18 -27.12 -10.71
C VAL A 220 0.09 -25.75 -11.33
N ILE A 221 0.20 -24.71 -10.50
CA ILE A 221 0.58 -23.35 -10.90
C ILE A 221 1.83 -22.97 -10.11
N PRO A 222 3.04 -23.09 -10.66
CA PRO A 222 4.24 -22.81 -9.89
C PRO A 222 4.36 -21.33 -9.50
N LEU A 223 4.57 -21.06 -8.22
CA LEU A 223 4.89 -19.75 -7.66
C LEU A 223 6.26 -19.79 -6.98
N SER A 224 7.06 -18.72 -7.10
CA SER A 224 8.40 -18.66 -6.50
C SER A 224 8.35 -18.70 -4.97
N ARG A 225 7.23 -18.26 -4.38
CA ARG A 225 7.01 -18.24 -2.92
C ARG A 225 6.18 -19.42 -2.42
N GLY A 226 5.76 -20.32 -3.33
CA GLY A 226 4.99 -21.51 -3.03
C GLY A 226 3.57 -21.24 -2.53
N TYR A 227 2.99 -22.29 -1.94
CA TYR A 227 1.64 -22.30 -1.38
C TYR A 227 1.66 -22.67 0.10
N VAL A 228 0.73 -22.09 0.86
CA VAL A 228 0.46 -22.49 2.24
C VAL A 228 -1.03 -22.79 2.39
N GLY A 229 -1.33 -23.97 2.91
CA GLY A 229 -2.69 -24.38 3.23
C GLY A 229 -3.08 -23.95 4.64
N VAL A 230 -4.31 -23.46 4.82
CA VAL A 230 -4.85 -23.04 6.12
C VAL A 230 -6.28 -23.56 6.29
N VAL A 231 -6.63 -23.88 7.53
CA VAL A 231 -7.99 -24.24 7.94
C VAL A 231 -8.48 -23.21 8.93
N ASN A 232 -9.52 -22.49 8.54
CA ASN A 232 -10.10 -21.40 9.31
C ASN A 232 -11.36 -21.87 10.03
N ARG A 233 -11.85 -21.06 10.97
CA ARG A 233 -13.17 -21.27 11.59
C ARG A 233 -14.28 -21.25 10.52
N SER A 234 -15.18 -22.22 10.60
CA SER A 234 -16.40 -22.23 9.81
C SER A 234 -17.39 -21.15 10.26
N GLN A 235 -18.41 -20.89 9.45
CA GLN A 235 -19.48 -19.96 9.86
C GLN A 235 -20.19 -20.44 11.14
N ARG A 236 -20.29 -21.76 11.33
CA ARG A 236 -20.85 -22.35 12.55
C ARG A 236 -19.96 -22.07 13.74
N ASP A 237 -18.66 -22.29 13.62
CA ASP A 237 -17.69 -22.00 14.68
C ASP A 237 -17.74 -20.53 15.11
N ILE A 238 -17.92 -19.62 14.15
CA ILE A 238 -18.08 -18.18 14.42
C ILE A 238 -19.37 -17.92 15.21
N ASN A 239 -20.50 -18.48 14.76
CA ASN A 239 -21.78 -18.30 15.45
C ASN A 239 -21.77 -18.90 16.87
N GLU A 240 -21.04 -20.00 17.06
CA GLU A 240 -20.82 -20.65 18.36
C GLU A 240 -19.69 -19.99 19.17
N HIS A 241 -19.11 -18.88 18.69
CA HIS A 241 -18.04 -18.12 19.34
C HIS A 241 -16.83 -18.98 19.72
N LYS A 242 -16.47 -19.96 18.87
CA LYS A 242 -15.30 -20.82 19.07
C LYS A 242 -14.04 -19.96 19.25
N PRO A 243 -13.35 -20.04 20.39
CA PRO A 243 -12.14 -19.29 20.64
C PRO A 243 -11.06 -19.58 19.60
N LEU A 244 -10.33 -18.56 19.16
CA LEU A 244 -9.33 -18.71 18.11
C LEU A 244 -8.19 -19.67 18.50
N GLY A 245 -7.77 -19.68 19.76
CA GLY A 245 -6.75 -20.63 20.23
C GLY A 245 -7.17 -22.10 20.03
N ILE A 246 -8.46 -22.40 20.21
CA ILE A 246 -9.01 -23.74 19.94
C ILE A 246 -9.06 -24.00 18.43
N ALA A 247 -9.36 -22.98 17.62
CA ALA A 247 -9.34 -23.12 16.17
C ALA A 247 -7.92 -23.41 15.62
N LEU A 248 -6.88 -22.73 16.12
CA LEU A 248 -5.50 -23.00 15.76
C LEU A 248 -5.05 -24.41 16.18
N ALA A 249 -5.46 -24.87 17.37
CA ALA A 249 -5.21 -26.24 17.80
C ALA A 249 -5.96 -27.26 16.92
N SER A 250 -7.19 -26.95 16.51
CA SER A 250 -7.97 -27.79 15.59
C SER A 250 -7.31 -27.85 14.21
N GLU A 251 -6.78 -26.73 13.70
CA GLU A 251 -6.04 -26.65 12.45
C GLU A 251 -4.78 -27.54 12.50
N HIS A 252 -4.01 -27.44 13.59
CA HIS A 252 -2.82 -28.28 13.78
C HIS A 252 -3.18 -29.76 13.78
N ALA A 253 -4.20 -30.16 14.55
CA ALA A 253 -4.67 -31.53 14.62
C ALA A 253 -5.17 -32.03 13.26
N PHE A 254 -5.88 -31.19 12.49
CA PHE A 254 -6.30 -31.52 11.12
C PHE A 254 -5.09 -31.87 10.25
N PHE A 255 -4.07 -31.01 10.19
CA PHE A 255 -2.93 -31.27 9.33
C PHE A 255 -2.10 -32.46 9.78
N GLU A 256 -1.95 -32.71 11.09
CA GLU A 256 -1.21 -33.87 11.60
C GLU A 256 -1.92 -35.20 11.35
N THR A 257 -3.25 -35.23 11.43
CA THR A 257 -4.03 -36.46 11.31
C THR A 257 -4.47 -36.77 9.88
N HIS A 258 -4.50 -35.77 9.00
CA HIS A 258 -4.97 -35.97 7.63
C HIS A 258 -4.06 -36.94 6.84
N PRO A 259 -4.61 -37.95 6.15
CA PRO A 259 -3.82 -39.00 5.49
C PRO A 259 -2.87 -38.45 4.41
N VAL A 260 -3.27 -37.35 3.74
CA VAL A 260 -2.49 -36.73 2.66
C VAL A 260 -1.56 -35.61 3.18
N TYR A 261 -2.05 -34.77 4.11
CA TYR A 261 -1.37 -33.53 4.51
C TYR A 261 -0.39 -33.72 5.67
N SER A 262 -0.51 -34.80 6.46
CA SER A 262 0.38 -35.13 7.57
C SER A 262 1.86 -35.09 7.19
N ARG A 263 2.21 -35.56 5.98
CA ARG A 263 3.58 -35.53 5.45
C ARG A 263 4.15 -34.14 5.24
N MET A 264 3.29 -33.12 5.13
CA MET A 264 3.65 -31.71 4.90
C MET A 264 3.13 -30.78 6.00
N ALA A 265 2.65 -31.32 7.12
CA ALA A 265 2.02 -30.55 8.20
C ALA A 265 2.93 -29.44 8.75
N SER A 266 4.25 -29.66 8.78
CA SER A 266 5.25 -28.68 9.23
C SER A 266 5.34 -27.40 8.37
N THR A 267 4.84 -27.45 7.13
CA THR A 267 4.83 -26.34 6.17
C THR A 267 3.43 -25.76 5.92
N LEU A 268 2.44 -26.15 6.74
CA LEU A 268 1.05 -25.73 6.63
C LEU A 268 0.59 -25.03 7.91
N GLY A 269 -0.59 -24.43 7.82
CA GLY A 269 -1.26 -23.78 8.94
C GLY A 269 -0.94 -22.30 9.10
N THR A 270 -1.79 -21.64 9.87
CA THR A 270 -1.77 -20.19 10.09
C THR A 270 -0.47 -19.72 10.76
N ALA A 271 0.06 -20.51 11.70
CA ALA A 271 1.33 -20.21 12.37
C ALA A 271 2.53 -20.25 11.39
N TYR A 272 2.57 -21.24 10.50
CA TYR A 272 3.60 -21.32 9.46
C TYR A 272 3.46 -20.16 8.47
N LEU A 273 2.23 -19.85 8.05
CA LEU A 273 1.93 -18.73 7.17
C LEU A 273 2.44 -17.41 7.74
N ALA A 274 2.15 -17.10 9.00
CA ALA A 274 2.58 -15.87 9.67
C ALA A 274 4.11 -15.71 9.65
N ARG A 275 4.83 -16.76 10.06
CA ARG A 275 6.30 -16.78 10.05
C ARG A 275 6.85 -16.60 8.63
N ARG A 276 6.28 -17.33 7.66
CA ARG A 276 6.75 -17.29 6.27
C ARG A 276 6.50 -15.94 5.61
N MET A 277 5.35 -15.32 5.86
CA MET A 277 5.03 -13.97 5.40
C MET A 277 6.00 -12.94 5.97
N ASN A 278 6.34 -13.04 7.26
CA ASN A 278 7.32 -12.16 7.89
C ASN A 278 8.71 -12.31 7.27
N GLU A 279 9.20 -13.54 7.08
CA GLU A 279 10.49 -13.81 6.40
C GLU A 279 10.52 -13.19 5.00
N ILE A 280 9.44 -13.39 4.23
CA ILE A 280 9.30 -12.88 2.87
C ILE A 280 9.27 -11.35 2.85
N LEU A 281 8.51 -10.73 3.75
CA LEU A 281 8.43 -9.28 3.85
C LEU A 281 9.78 -8.69 4.21
N LEU A 282 10.47 -9.26 5.20
CA LEU A 282 11.81 -8.83 5.62
C LEU A 282 12.83 -8.93 4.49
N ALA A 283 12.86 -10.05 3.77
CA ALA A 283 13.75 -10.24 2.63
C ALA A 283 13.44 -9.22 1.52
N HIS A 284 12.17 -8.98 1.26
CA HIS A 284 11.71 -8.05 0.23
C HIS A 284 12.00 -6.59 0.58
N VAL A 285 11.76 -6.18 1.84
CA VAL A 285 12.16 -4.87 2.36
C VAL A 285 13.66 -4.70 2.20
N ARG A 286 14.47 -5.66 2.63
CA ARG A 286 15.93 -5.60 2.51
C ARG A 286 16.39 -5.42 1.06
N ALA A 287 15.78 -6.12 0.11
CA ALA A 287 16.10 -6.00 -1.30
C ALA A 287 15.67 -4.65 -1.89
N SER A 288 14.57 -4.07 -1.40
CA SER A 288 13.99 -2.82 -1.91
C SER A 288 14.61 -1.55 -1.30
N LEU A 289 15.23 -1.65 -0.11
CA LEU A 289 15.77 -0.50 0.62
C LEU A 289 16.81 0.35 -0.14
N PRO A 290 17.77 -0.23 -0.88
CA PRO A 290 18.75 0.58 -1.61
C PRO A 290 18.10 1.46 -2.68
N GLU A 291 17.16 0.90 -3.43
CA GLU A 291 16.42 1.62 -4.46
C GLU A 291 15.48 2.65 -3.84
N LEU A 292 14.80 2.30 -2.74
CA LEU A 292 13.98 3.23 -1.98
C LEU A 292 14.78 4.44 -1.49
N ALA A 293 15.98 4.21 -0.94
CA ALA A 293 16.87 5.27 -0.48
C ALA A 293 17.34 6.18 -1.63
N ARG A 294 17.62 5.60 -2.81
CA ARG A 294 17.97 6.35 -4.02
C ARG A 294 16.80 7.23 -4.48
N GLN A 295 15.59 6.68 -4.52
CA GLN A 295 14.37 7.40 -4.91
C GLN A 295 14.07 8.54 -3.94
N LEU A 296 14.14 8.28 -2.62
CA LEU A 296 13.95 9.31 -1.59
C LEU A 296 15.00 10.42 -1.67
N SER A 297 16.27 10.08 -1.91
CA SER A 297 17.34 11.08 -2.07
C SER A 297 17.11 11.96 -3.30
N GLY A 298 16.63 11.38 -4.40
CA GLY A 298 16.26 12.11 -5.61
C GLY A 298 15.07 13.04 -5.38
N ALA A 299 13.99 12.53 -4.77
CA ALA A 299 12.82 13.34 -4.41
C ALA A 299 13.19 14.50 -3.47
N LEU A 300 14.06 14.24 -2.49
CA LEU A 300 14.57 15.27 -1.58
C LEU A 300 15.39 16.34 -2.32
N ALA A 301 16.22 15.96 -3.30
CA ALA A 301 17.00 16.92 -4.09
C ALA A 301 16.09 17.84 -4.92
N VAL A 302 15.06 17.30 -5.56
CA VAL A 302 14.07 18.09 -6.31
C VAL A 302 13.35 19.05 -5.37
N LYS A 303 12.88 18.58 -4.21
CA LYS A 303 12.19 19.42 -3.23
C LYS A 303 13.08 20.47 -2.59
N ARG A 304 14.37 20.21 -2.44
CA ARG A 304 15.35 21.22 -2.01
C ARG A 304 15.56 22.31 -3.06
N ALA A 305 15.71 21.94 -4.34
CA ALA A 305 15.80 22.92 -5.42
C ALA A 305 14.51 23.77 -5.53
N GLU A 306 13.34 23.14 -5.36
CA GLU A 306 12.06 23.84 -5.29
C GLU A 306 12.02 24.80 -4.09
N LEU A 307 12.46 24.36 -2.91
CA LEU A 307 12.51 25.18 -1.70
C LEU A 307 13.46 26.39 -1.86
N GLU A 308 14.61 26.19 -2.50
CA GLU A 308 15.56 27.27 -2.81
C GLU A 308 14.95 28.31 -3.76
N SER A 309 14.09 27.89 -4.69
CA SER A 309 13.37 28.81 -5.60
C SER A 309 12.37 29.72 -4.88
N TYR A 310 11.86 29.31 -3.71
CA TYR A 310 10.96 30.13 -2.90
C TYR A 310 11.68 31.23 -2.08
N GLY A 311 13.02 31.21 -2.04
CA GLY A 311 13.84 32.21 -1.36
C GLY A 311 13.99 31.99 0.15
N GLU A 312 14.65 32.93 0.84
CA GLU A 312 14.95 32.78 2.27
C GLU A 312 13.75 33.11 3.18
N PRO A 313 13.44 32.26 4.18
CA PRO A 313 12.37 32.51 5.16
C PRO A 313 12.60 33.74 6.04
N LEU A 314 13.84 34.23 6.14
CA LEU A 314 14.28 35.32 7.02
C LEU A 314 13.65 36.69 6.71
N LEU A 315 12.91 36.79 5.60
CA LEU A 315 12.26 38.03 5.15
C LEU A 315 10.76 38.10 5.52
N GLN A 316 10.17 37.04 6.06
CA GLN A 316 8.74 37.00 6.40
C GLN A 316 8.39 37.52 7.81
N GLY A 317 9.38 37.72 8.69
CA GLY A 317 9.17 38.34 10.00
C GLY A 317 8.84 39.83 9.88
N ARG A 318 7.86 40.33 10.65
CA ARG A 318 7.44 41.76 10.68
C ARG A 318 8.59 42.79 10.76
N PRO A 319 9.73 42.57 11.45
CA PRO A 319 10.82 43.57 11.48
C PRO A 319 11.70 43.64 10.22
N ASN A 320 11.60 42.73 9.24
CA ASN A 320 12.53 42.65 8.10
C ASN A 320 11.94 43.04 6.72
N ARG A 321 10.70 43.54 6.66
CA ARG A 321 10.06 43.91 5.38
C ARG A 321 10.78 45.04 4.63
N GLY A 322 11.35 46.01 5.35
CA GLY A 322 12.12 47.10 4.75
C GLY A 322 13.41 46.60 4.10
N ALA A 323 14.14 45.70 4.77
CA ALA A 323 15.34 45.07 4.23
C ALA A 323 15.03 44.20 3.00
N MET A 324 13.92 43.43 3.03
CA MET A 324 13.43 42.66 1.88
C MET A 324 13.15 43.54 0.67
N LEU A 325 12.39 44.63 0.86
CA LEU A 325 12.07 45.55 -0.23
C LEU A 325 13.35 46.16 -0.83
N LEU A 326 14.30 46.53 0.01
CA LEU A 326 15.55 47.12 -0.42
C LEU A 326 16.43 46.11 -1.19
N GLN A 327 16.46 44.85 -0.75
CA GLN A 327 17.11 43.76 -1.51
C GLN A 327 16.45 43.53 -2.86
N LEU A 328 15.10 43.50 -2.92
CA LEU A 328 14.37 43.33 -4.19
C LEU A 328 14.63 44.48 -5.17
N ILE A 329 14.60 45.73 -4.67
CA ILE A 329 14.90 46.92 -5.48
C ILE A 329 16.35 46.87 -5.97
N THR A 330 17.30 46.53 -5.08
CA THR A 330 18.73 46.45 -5.44
C THR A 330 18.97 45.36 -6.49
N ALA A 331 18.37 44.18 -6.32
CA ALA A 331 18.46 43.10 -7.28
C ALA A 331 17.86 43.49 -8.64
N PHE A 332 16.71 44.16 -8.65
CA PHE A 332 16.10 44.66 -9.88
C PHE A 332 16.99 45.70 -10.59
N CYS A 333 17.51 46.69 -9.86
CA CYS A 333 18.38 47.72 -10.42
C CYS A 333 19.67 47.12 -11.00
N ASN A 334 20.29 46.17 -10.31
CA ASN A 334 21.48 45.47 -10.79
C ASN A 334 21.16 44.65 -12.06
N ASN A 335 20.09 43.83 -12.03
CA ASN A 335 19.69 43.03 -13.19
C ASN A 335 19.34 43.90 -14.40
N PHE A 336 18.72 45.06 -14.18
CA PHE A 336 18.41 46.03 -15.24
C PHE A 336 19.69 46.67 -15.80
N GLY A 337 20.61 47.08 -14.92
CA GLY A 337 21.94 47.57 -15.30
C GLY A 337 22.69 46.55 -16.14
N ASP A 338 22.79 45.31 -15.67
CA ASP A 338 23.45 44.22 -16.39
C ASP A 338 22.81 43.91 -17.75
N ALA A 339 21.49 44.08 -17.89
CA ALA A 339 20.79 43.92 -19.16
C ALA A 339 21.12 45.04 -20.15
N ILE A 340 21.30 46.28 -19.67
CA ILE A 340 21.73 47.44 -20.48
C ILE A 340 23.22 47.35 -20.81
N ASP A 341 24.07 46.93 -19.88
CA ASP A 341 25.52 46.81 -20.10
C ASP A 341 25.91 45.55 -20.88
N GLY A 342 24.95 44.61 -21.05
CA GLY A 342 25.14 43.39 -21.81
C GLY A 342 25.84 42.26 -21.05
N THR A 343 26.00 42.40 -19.73
CA THR A 343 26.60 41.42 -18.81
C THR A 343 25.60 40.40 -18.27
N SER A 344 24.30 40.61 -18.48
CA SER A 344 23.24 39.70 -18.00
C SER A 344 23.22 38.36 -18.74
N ALA A 345 23.54 37.28 -18.01
CA ALA A 345 23.52 35.91 -18.55
C ALA A 345 22.14 35.48 -19.08
N HIS A 346 21.07 35.89 -18.40
CA HIS A 346 19.70 35.55 -18.80
C HIS A 346 19.28 36.23 -20.12
N VAL A 347 19.65 37.50 -20.31
CA VAL A 347 19.37 38.23 -21.55
C VAL A 347 20.18 37.64 -22.71
N GLN A 348 21.42 37.22 -22.47
CA GLN A 348 22.24 36.54 -23.48
C GLN A 348 21.67 35.17 -23.89
N GLU A 349 21.09 34.42 -22.94
CA GLU A 349 20.44 33.14 -23.22
C GLU A 349 19.19 33.32 -24.08
N ILE A 350 18.30 34.26 -23.72
CA ILE A 350 17.10 34.58 -24.53
C ILE A 350 17.49 35.05 -25.94
N ALA A 351 18.53 35.87 -26.05
CA ALA A 351 19.04 36.35 -27.33
C ALA A 351 19.54 35.21 -28.22
N ARG A 352 20.22 34.20 -27.64
CA ARG A 352 20.65 32.99 -28.35
C ARG A 352 19.48 32.14 -28.81
N ASP A 353 18.50 31.90 -27.93
CA ASP A 353 17.35 31.05 -28.24
C ASP A 353 16.45 31.64 -29.34
N ARG A 354 16.29 32.96 -29.36
CA ARG A 354 15.45 33.66 -30.35
C ARG A 354 16.20 34.16 -31.58
N GLY A 355 17.53 34.13 -31.56
CA GLY A 355 18.36 34.67 -32.63
C GLY A 355 18.24 36.18 -32.83
N GLU A 356 17.75 36.90 -31.81
CA GLU A 356 17.52 38.35 -31.86
C GLU A 356 18.35 39.06 -30.79
N LEU A 357 18.75 40.31 -31.06
CA LEU A 357 19.43 41.13 -30.07
C LEU A 357 18.42 41.64 -29.02
N TYR A 358 18.82 41.60 -27.76
CA TYR A 358 18.06 42.16 -26.62
C TYR A 358 18.97 43.06 -25.76
N GLY A 359 18.36 43.82 -24.85
CA GLY A 359 19.08 44.69 -23.91
C GLY A 359 19.85 45.81 -24.59
N GLY A 360 20.99 46.20 -24.02
CA GLY A 360 21.81 47.30 -24.56
C GLY A 360 22.37 47.04 -25.95
N ALA A 361 22.63 45.79 -26.31
CA ALA A 361 23.10 45.44 -27.65
C ALA A 361 22.05 45.78 -28.73
N ARG A 362 20.76 45.55 -28.46
CA ARG A 362 19.67 45.95 -29.37
C ARG A 362 19.53 47.45 -29.44
N ILE A 363 19.62 48.14 -28.31
CA ILE A 363 19.56 49.61 -28.24
C ILE A 363 20.70 50.24 -29.06
N ASN A 364 21.93 49.73 -28.89
CA ASN A 364 23.09 50.20 -29.64
C ASN A 364 22.95 49.92 -31.16
N HIS A 365 22.44 48.74 -31.52
CA HIS A 365 22.15 48.42 -32.92
C HIS A 365 21.11 49.37 -33.54
N LEU A 366 20.00 49.63 -32.84
CA LEU A 366 18.98 50.60 -33.26
C LEU A 366 19.58 51.98 -33.53
N PHE A 367 20.41 52.49 -32.61
CA PHE A 367 21.02 53.80 -32.80
C PHE A 367 22.01 53.81 -33.96
N ARG A 368 22.94 52.84 -34.04
CA ARG A 368 23.99 52.85 -35.06
C ARG A 368 23.49 52.52 -36.46
N VAL A 369 22.57 51.58 -36.58
CA VAL A 369 22.19 50.99 -37.87
C VAL A 369 20.83 51.49 -38.36
N GLU A 370 19.86 51.71 -37.47
CA GLU A 370 18.51 52.11 -37.89
C GLU A 370 18.27 53.64 -37.82
N TYR A 371 18.97 54.36 -36.94
CA TYR A 371 18.68 55.79 -36.69
C TYR A 371 19.76 56.75 -37.20
N PHE A 372 21.04 56.40 -37.09
CA PHE A 372 22.14 57.30 -37.46
C PHE A 372 22.75 57.06 -38.86
N ASP A 373 22.30 56.06 -39.63
CA ASP A 373 22.80 55.72 -40.98
C ASP A 373 24.34 55.92 -41.10
N GLU A 374 25.12 55.14 -40.34
CA GLU A 374 26.57 54.96 -40.60
C GLU A 374 26.85 53.74 -41.48
#